data_AF-A0A967GNV4-F1
#
_entry.id   AF-A0A967GNV4-F1
#
_cell.length_a   1.000
_cell.length_b   1.000
_cell.length_c   1.000
_cell.angle_alpha   90.00
_cell.angle_beta   90.00
_cell.angle_gamma   90.00
#
_symmetry.space_group_name_H-M   'P 1'
#
loop_
_entity.id
_entity.type
_entity.pdbx_description
1 polymer ?
#
loop_
_entity_poly.entity_id
_entity_poly.type
_entity_poly.pdbx_seq_one_letter_code
_entity_poly.pdbx_strand_id
1 'polypeptide(L)'
;SFFFKNEYYPSHEAYVFAIAEAMRFEYETIADAGAIVQLDCPDLAMGRHVHYADASIEDFRKVCEIHIEALNHAVANIPAEQLRMHLCWGN
;
A
#
# COMPACT_ATOMS: atom_id res chain seq x y z
N SER A 1 7.52 -9.44 0.29
CA SER A 1 6.57 -9.06 1.34
C SER A 1 6.39 -10.24 2.29
N PHE A 2 5.88 -9.98 3.50
CA PHE A 2 5.63 -10.99 4.54
C PHE A 2 4.63 -12.07 4.09
N PHE A 3 3.62 -11.67 3.29
CA PHE A 3 2.60 -12.57 2.75
C PHE A 3 2.93 -13.05 1.33
N PHE A 4 3.55 -12.20 0.50
CA PHE A 4 3.84 -12.46 -0.91
C PHE A 4 5.25 -12.00 -1.27
N LYS A 5 6.15 -12.94 -1.55
CA LYS A 5 7.53 -12.64 -1.93
C LYS A 5 7.57 -12.13 -3.38
N ASN A 6 8.46 -11.18 -3.64
CA ASN A 6 8.77 -10.79 -5.01
C ASN A 6 9.66 -11.86 -5.64
N GLU A 7 9.14 -12.60 -6.60
CA GLU A 7 9.86 -13.65 -7.33
C GLU A 7 10.13 -13.29 -8.80
N TYR A 8 9.42 -12.28 -9.34
CA TYR A 8 9.34 -12.02 -10.79
C TYR A 8 9.80 -10.62 -11.21
N TYR A 9 9.90 -9.65 -10.28
CA TYR A 9 10.22 -8.25 -10.60
C TYR A 9 11.64 -7.89 -10.17
N PRO A 10 12.32 -6.98 -10.90
CA PRO A 10 13.74 -6.68 -10.69
C PRO A 10 14.05 -5.92 -9.39
N SER A 11 13.05 -5.27 -8.78
CA SER A 11 13.20 -4.56 -7.51
C SER A 11 11.92 -4.66 -6.68
N HIS A 12 12.04 -4.35 -5.38
CA HIS A 12 10.87 -4.28 -4.50
C HIS A 12 9.89 -3.20 -4.94
N GLU A 13 10.40 -2.03 -5.34
CA GLU A 13 9.59 -0.93 -5.87
C GLU A 13 8.84 -1.36 -7.14
N ALA A 14 9.51 -1.98 -8.11
CA ALA A 14 8.86 -2.47 -9.34
C ALA A 14 7.74 -3.49 -9.03
N TYR A 15 7.96 -4.35 -8.04
CA TYR A 15 6.94 -5.29 -7.56
C TYR A 15 5.73 -4.57 -6.94
N VAL A 16 5.97 -3.60 -6.05
CA VAL A 16 4.91 -2.85 -5.37
C VAL A 16 4.08 -2.03 -6.37
N PHE A 17 4.74 -1.36 -7.32
CA PHE A 17 4.04 -0.60 -8.37
C PHE A 17 3.29 -1.49 -9.35
N ALA A 18 3.78 -2.70 -9.64
CA ALA A 18 3.02 -3.66 -10.45
C ALA A 18 1.74 -4.12 -9.74
N ILE A 19 1.77 -4.30 -8.42
CA ILE A 19 0.56 -4.55 -7.63
C ILE A 19 -0.37 -3.33 -7.67
N ALA A 20 0.16 -2.13 -7.46
CA ALA A 20 -0.63 -0.90 -7.51
C ALA A 20 -1.37 -0.73 -8.84
N GLU A 21 -0.68 -0.97 -9.96
CA GLU A 21 -1.28 -0.93 -11.30
C GLU A 21 -2.37 -2.00 -11.46
N ALA A 22 -2.12 -3.24 -11.01
CA ALA A 22 -3.11 -4.31 -11.08
C ALA A 22 -4.36 -4.02 -10.23
N MET A 23 -4.18 -3.44 -9.05
CA MET A 23 -5.27 -3.13 -8.12
C MET A 23 -6.07 -1.89 -8.52
N ARG A 24 -5.51 -0.97 -9.31
CA ARG A 24 -6.19 0.25 -9.77
C ARG A 24 -7.53 -0.04 -10.42
N PHE A 25 -7.57 -1.01 -11.34
CA PHE A 25 -8.81 -1.43 -12.00
C PHE A 25 -9.89 -1.85 -10.99
N GLU A 26 -9.52 -2.63 -9.98
CA GLU A 26 -10.45 -3.09 -8.95
C GLU A 26 -10.96 -1.92 -8.10
N TYR A 27 -10.07 -1.02 -7.67
CA TYR A 27 -10.45 0.13 -6.86
C TYR A 27 -11.37 1.09 -7.61
N GLU A 28 -11.06 1.38 -8.88
CA GLU A 28 -11.90 2.21 -9.75
C GLU A 28 -13.27 1.55 -9.95
N THR A 29 -13.31 0.23 -10.17
CA THR A 29 -14.57 -0.52 -10.32
C THR A 29 -15.45 -0.43 -9.07
N ILE A 30 -14.86 -0.52 -7.87
CA ILE A 30 -15.59 -0.36 -6.60
C ILE A 30 -16.14 1.07 -6.46
N ALA A 31 -15.33 2.07 -6.79
CA ALA A 31 -15.74 3.47 -6.71
C ALA A 31 -16.86 3.80 -7.72
N ASP A 32 -16.77 3.28 -8.95
CA ASP A 32 -17.77 3.45 -10.01
C ASP A 32 -19.11 2.80 -9.66
N ALA A 33 -19.11 1.75 -8.84
CA ALA A 33 -20.32 1.16 -8.27
C ALA A 33 -21.00 2.05 -7.21
N GLY A 34 -20.43 3.21 -6.89
CA GLY A 34 -20.92 4.14 -5.87
C GLY A 34 -20.54 3.74 -4.43
N ALA A 35 -19.63 2.78 -4.27
CA ALA A 35 -19.15 2.36 -2.95
C ALA A 35 -17.95 3.20 -2.48
N ILE A 36 -17.58 3.02 -1.21
CA ILE A 36 -16.36 3.56 -0.61
C ILE A 36 -15.27 2.49 -0.72
N VAL A 37 -14.11 2.86 -1.23
CA VAL A 37 -12.91 2.03 -1.23
C VAL A 37 -12.19 2.20 0.11
N GLN A 38 -12.10 1.12 0.87
CA GLN A 38 -11.30 1.06 2.09
C GLN A 38 -9.97 0.34 1.81
N LEU A 39 -8.88 1.07 1.98
CA LEU A 39 -7.51 0.55 1.86
C LEU A 39 -7.02 0.11 3.24
N ASP A 40 -6.84 -1.20 3.43
CA ASP A 40 -6.28 -1.74 4.66
C ASP A 40 -4.75 -1.80 4.55
N CYS A 41 -4.07 -0.91 5.28
CA CYS A 41 -2.63 -0.70 5.15
C CYS A 41 -1.88 -0.99 6.47
N PRO A 42 -2.01 -2.18 7.09
CA PRO A 42 -1.36 -2.46 8.36
C PRO A 42 0.16 -2.35 8.30
N ASP A 43 0.76 -2.62 7.13
CA ASP A 43 2.21 -2.57 6.90
C ASP A 43 2.81 -1.17 7.12
N LEU A 44 2.02 -0.09 7.03
CA LEU A 44 2.50 1.28 7.25
C LEU A 44 2.79 1.61 8.72
N ALA A 45 2.20 0.88 9.67
CA ALA A 45 2.38 1.12 11.11
C ALA A 45 2.86 -0.15 11.83
N MET A 46 2.06 -1.22 11.82
CA MET A 46 2.44 -2.53 12.37
C MET A 46 3.77 -3.04 11.79
N GLY A 47 4.07 -2.72 10.52
CA GLY A 47 5.34 -3.03 9.85
C GLY A 47 6.58 -2.61 10.66
N ARG A 48 6.50 -1.51 11.42
CA ARG A 48 7.59 -1.04 12.29
C ARG A 48 7.94 -2.03 13.40
N HIS A 49 6.94 -2.78 13.89
CA HIS A 49 7.09 -3.69 15.02
C HIS A 49 7.37 -5.14 14.59
N VAL A 50 7.04 -5.49 13.34
CA VAL A 50 7.19 -6.87 12.83
C VAL A 50 8.34 -7.02 11.84
N HIS A 51 8.31 -6.32 10.70
CA HIS A 51 9.25 -6.55 9.60
C HIS A 51 10.47 -5.63 9.68
N TYR A 52 10.27 -4.42 10.18
CA TYR A 52 11.26 -3.37 10.24
C TYR A 52 11.65 -3.04 11.69
N ALA A 53 11.60 -4.05 12.57
CA ALA A 53 11.92 -3.91 13.99
C ALA A 53 13.35 -3.36 14.20
N ASP A 54 14.29 -3.90 13.44
CA ASP A 54 15.73 -3.56 13.50
C ASP A 54 16.13 -2.43 12.54
N ALA A 55 15.20 -1.94 11.70
CA ALA A 55 15.48 -0.86 10.77
C ALA A 55 15.62 0.48 11.52
N SER A 56 16.46 1.37 10.98
CA SER A 56 16.46 2.76 11.41
C SER A 56 15.10 3.40 11.11
N ILE A 57 14.75 4.46 11.85
CA ILE A 57 13.51 5.22 11.56
C ILE A 57 13.54 5.79 10.13
N GLU A 58 14.72 6.19 9.66
CA GLU A 58 14.89 6.73 8.31
C GLU A 58 14.60 5.67 7.24
N ASP A 59 15.16 4.46 7.38
CA ASP A 59 14.96 3.39 6.40
C ASP A 59 13.53 2.88 6.41
N PHE A 60 12.90 2.80 7.58
CA PHE A 60 11.47 2.47 7.67
C PHE A 60 10.60 3.51 6.96
N ARG A 61 10.91 4.81 7.12
CA ARG A 61 10.17 5.88 6.43
C ARG A 61 10.32 5.81 4.92
N LYS A 62 11.50 5.46 4.39
CA LYS A 62 11.72 5.25 2.95
C LYS A 62 10.82 4.13 2.40
N VAL A 63 10.63 3.05 3.16
CA VAL A 63 9.69 1.99 2.76
C VAL A 63 8.25 2.51 2.77
N CYS A 64 7.84 3.22 3.82
CA CYS A 64 6.49 3.79 3.87
C CYS A 64 6.24 4.77 2.73
N GLU A 65 7.23 5.56 2.33
CA GLU A 65 7.15 6.49 1.19
C GLU A 65 6.84 5.75 -0.10
N ILE A 66 7.58 4.67 -0.41
CA ILE A 66 7.32 3.82 -1.60
C ILE A 66 5.87 3.28 -1.57
N HIS A 67 5.40 2.80 -0.43
CA HIS A 67 4.03 2.27 -0.31
C HIS A 67 2.98 3.39 -0.49
N ILE A 68 3.21 4.58 0.06
CA ILE A 68 2.31 5.73 -0.09
C ILE A 68 2.25 6.18 -1.55
N GLU A 69 3.40 6.26 -2.24
CA GLU A 69 3.45 6.61 -3.66
C GLU A 69 2.71 5.60 -4.53
N ALA A 70 2.91 4.31 -4.26
CA ALA A 70 2.19 3.24 -4.97
C ALA A 70 0.68 3.29 -4.73
N LEU A 71 0.24 3.57 -3.49
CA LEU A 71 -1.18 3.74 -3.18
C LEU A 71 -1.76 4.97 -3.90
N ASN A 72 -1.04 6.11 -3.88
CA ASN A 72 -1.45 7.32 -4.60
C ASN A 72 -1.58 7.05 -6.11
N HIS A 73 -0.67 6.28 -6.70
CA HIS A 73 -0.77 5.83 -8.09
C HIS A 73 -2.02 4.98 -8.33
N ALA A 74 -2.29 4.00 -7.47
CA ALA A 74 -3.42 3.08 -7.61
C ALA A 74 -4.78 3.75 -7.47
N VAL A 75 -4.90 4.85 -6.73
CA VAL A 75 -6.18 5.53 -6.46
C VAL A 75 -6.30 6.90 -7.12
N ALA A 76 -5.39 7.24 -8.04
CA ALA A 76 -5.30 8.57 -8.64
C ALA A 76 -6.58 9.07 -9.32
N ASN A 77 -7.46 8.16 -9.75
CA ASN A 77 -8.72 8.48 -10.43
C ASN A 77 -9.95 8.45 -9.50
N ILE A 78 -9.79 8.14 -8.21
CA ILE A 78 -10.92 7.96 -7.28
C ILE A 78 -11.10 9.25 -6.47
N PRO A 79 -12.33 9.80 -6.37
CA PRO A 79 -12.60 10.95 -5.54
C PRO A 79 -12.24 10.70 -4.07
N ALA A 80 -11.63 11.69 -3.41
CA ALA A 80 -11.15 11.54 -2.03
C ALA A 80 -12.27 11.21 -1.03
N GLU A 81 -13.49 11.67 -1.27
CA GLU A 81 -14.67 11.36 -0.48
C GLU A 81 -15.10 9.88 -0.52
N GLN A 82 -14.66 9.14 -1.55
CA GLN A 82 -14.88 7.70 -1.69
C GLN A 82 -13.69 6.87 -1.20
N LEU A 83 -12.65 7.49 -0.67
CA LEU A 83 -11.45 6.80 -0.17
C LEU A 83 -11.39 6.84 1.35
N ARG A 84 -11.03 5.70 1.96
CA ARG A 84 -10.65 5.62 3.38
C ARG A 84 -9.45 4.71 3.54
N MET A 85 -8.61 5.01 4.53
CA MET A 85 -7.46 4.17 4.89
C MET A 85 -7.60 3.68 6.32
N HIS A 86 -7.42 2.38 6.49
CA HIS A 86 -7.26 1.75 7.79
C HIS A 86 -5.77 1.53 8.08
N LEU A 87 -5.36 1.91 9.28
CA LEU A 87 -4.03 1.68 9.83
C LEU A 87 -4.16 0.92 11.15
N CYS A 88 -3.28 -0.06 11.36
CA CYS A 88 -3.19 -0.82 12.59
C CYS A 88 -1.76 -0.75 13.13
N TRP A 89 -1.63 -0.51 14.44
CA TRP A 89 -0.34 -0.44 15.14
C TRP A 89 0.17 -1.81 15.60
N GLY A 90 -0.72 -2.81 15.68
CA GLY A 90 -0.36 -4.17 16.11
C GLY A 90 0.16 -4.26 17.55
N ASN A 91 -0.22 -3.31 18.41
CA ASN A 91 0.15 -3.24 19.83
C ASN A 91 -1.07 -3.10 20.74
#